data_AF-A0A1N7M390-F1
#
_entry.id   AF-A0A1N7M390-F1
#
_cell.length_a   1.000
_cell.length_b   1.000
_cell.length_c   1.000
_cell.angle_alpha   90.00
_cell.angle_beta   90.00
_cell.angle_gamma   90.00
#
_symmetry.space_group_name_H-M   'P 1'
#
loop_
_entity.id
_entity.type
_entity.pdbx_description
1 polymer ?
#
loop_
_entity_poly.entity_id
_entity_poly.type
_entity_poly.pdbx_seq_one_letter_code
_entity_poly.pdbx_strand_id
1 'polypeptide(L)'
;MATIQRNHLRRVRTAFLSGAYPDGPMTGRVLAAVRLPRGGSYQVWIGCGDEVGAWARRVRGKFGGTAAVGTWVGEREFEVIVERWRPISPAGQRMDGKRAVGLARPLISAMAVADRYFLVTTPGALEAEIVVRDTSGERWSAGTWRDYLVRQSRHQRHKN
;
A
#
# COMPACT_ATOMS: atom_id res chain seq x y z
N MET A 1 6.63 -1.20 -20.59
CA MET A 1 7.86 -1.51 -19.80
C MET A 1 7.74 -0.79 -18.47
N ALA A 2 7.79 -1.47 -17.32
CA ALA A 2 7.67 -0.82 -16.01
C ALA A 2 9.07 -0.45 -15.48
N THR A 3 9.33 0.85 -15.32
CA THR A 3 10.60 1.34 -14.77
C THR A 3 10.64 1.05 -13.27
N ILE A 4 11.65 0.30 -12.82
CA ILE A 4 11.85 -0.02 -11.40
C ILE A 4 12.82 0.99 -10.80
N GLN A 5 12.30 2.00 -10.10
CA GLN A 5 13.12 2.95 -9.35
C GLN A 5 13.52 2.32 -8.01
N ARG A 6 14.83 2.25 -7.70
CA ARG A 6 15.35 1.72 -6.42
C ARG A 6 15.33 2.84 -5.38
N ASN A 7 14.43 2.74 -4.41
CA ASN A 7 14.31 3.71 -3.33
C ASN A 7 15.29 3.39 -2.18
N HIS A 8 15.82 4.40 -1.48
CA HIS A 8 16.94 4.28 -0.51
C HIS A 8 16.61 3.52 0.79
N LEU A 9 15.37 3.07 0.95
CA LEU A 9 15.03 2.03 1.91
C LEU A 9 15.23 0.70 1.19
N ARG A 10 16.34 0.00 1.45
CA ARG A 10 16.83 -1.23 0.78
C ARG A 10 15.82 -2.41 0.68
N ARG A 11 14.57 -2.21 1.06
CA ARG A 11 13.47 -3.17 1.14
C ARG A 11 12.21 -2.78 0.37
N VAL A 12 12.09 -1.61 -0.28
CA VAL A 12 10.89 -1.27 -1.09
C VAL A 12 11.29 -1.11 -2.55
N ARG A 13 10.68 -1.91 -3.42
CA ARG A 13 10.80 -1.82 -4.87
C ARG A 13 9.52 -1.20 -5.42
N THR A 14 9.64 -0.21 -6.30
CA THR A 14 8.48 0.45 -6.92
C THR A 14 8.46 0.12 -8.41
N ALA A 15 7.29 -0.16 -8.96
CA ALA A 15 7.08 -0.34 -10.39
C ALA A 15 5.91 0.54 -10.84
N PHE A 16 6.16 1.42 -11.80
CA PHE A 16 5.14 2.27 -12.39
C PHE A 16 4.51 1.56 -13.59
N LEU A 17 3.18 1.42 -13.58
CA LEU A 17 2.42 0.92 -14.73
C LEU A 17 2.20 2.06 -15.74
N SER A 18 1.74 1.72 -16.94
CA SER A 18 1.43 2.71 -17.97
C SER A 18 0.43 3.75 -17.46
N GLY A 19 0.64 5.04 -17.78
CA GLY A 19 -0.23 6.12 -17.33
C GLY A 19 -0.06 6.54 -15.86
N ALA A 20 0.85 5.91 -15.11
CA ALA A 20 1.19 6.32 -13.74
C ALA A 20 2.15 7.52 -13.75
N TYR A 21 1.62 8.72 -13.54
CA TYR A 21 2.45 9.93 -13.46
C TYR A 21 2.65 10.38 -12.01
N PRO A 22 3.86 10.85 -11.63
CA PRO A 22 4.13 11.39 -10.29
C PRO A 22 3.25 12.60 -9.94
N ASP A 23 2.85 13.39 -10.94
CA ASP A 23 2.02 14.60 -10.79
C ASP A 23 0.61 14.41 -11.38
N GLY A 24 0.18 13.15 -11.56
CA GLY A 24 -1.16 12.82 -12.06
C GLY A 24 -2.27 13.12 -11.05
N PRO A 25 -3.54 13.07 -11.46
CA PRO A 25 -4.67 13.30 -10.56
C PRO A 25 -4.69 12.28 -9.41
N MET A 26 -5.19 12.72 -8.25
CA MET A 26 -5.33 11.89 -7.07
C MET A 26 -6.42 10.84 -7.26
N THR A 27 -7.65 11.26 -7.60
CA THR A 27 -8.78 10.36 -7.82
C THR A 27 -8.46 9.33 -8.91
N GLY A 28 -8.67 8.04 -8.60
CA GLY A 28 -8.41 6.95 -9.54
C GLY A 28 -6.96 6.47 -9.59
N ARG A 29 -6.03 7.09 -8.83
CA ARG A 29 -4.69 6.55 -8.59
C ARG A 29 -4.78 5.33 -7.67
N VAL A 30 -4.14 4.23 -8.07
CA VAL A 30 -4.20 2.94 -7.39
C VAL A 30 -2.79 2.45 -7.05
N LEU A 31 -2.62 1.94 -5.84
CA LEU A 31 -1.38 1.33 -5.37
C LEU A 31 -1.64 -0.12 -4.97
N ALA A 32 -0.78 -1.05 -5.38
CA ALA A 32 -0.76 -2.40 -4.84
C ALA A 32 0.57 -2.67 -4.16
N ALA A 33 0.56 -3.28 -2.98
CA ALA A 33 1.77 -3.67 -2.27
C ALA A 33 1.71 -5.13 -1.84
N VAL A 34 2.84 -5.81 -1.97
CA VAL A 34 3.02 -7.18 -1.46
C VAL A 34 4.32 -7.29 -0.70
N ARG A 35 4.35 -8.18 0.29
CA ARG A 35 5.60 -8.63 0.89
C ARG A 35 6.20 -9.75 0.05
N LEU A 36 7.45 -9.60 -0.35
CA LEU A 36 8.19 -10.62 -1.08
C LEU A 36 8.62 -11.75 -0.10
N PRO A 37 8.55 -13.02 -0.53
CA PRO A 37 8.77 -14.17 0.35
C PRO A 37 10.22 -14.31 0.83
N ARG A 38 11.18 -13.73 0.10
CA ARG A 38 12.62 -13.77 0.44
C ARG A 38 13.14 -12.35 0.66
N GLY A 39 13.89 -12.14 1.75
CA GLY A 39 14.63 -10.89 2.00
C GLY A 39 13.84 -9.74 2.65
N GLY A 40 12.64 -10.01 3.20
CA GLY A 40 11.88 -9.02 3.98
C GLY A 40 11.56 -7.72 3.23
N SER A 41 11.51 -7.80 1.90
CA SER A 41 11.27 -6.67 1.01
C SER A 41 9.80 -6.60 0.60
N TYR A 42 9.38 -5.44 0.14
CA TYR A 42 8.08 -5.14 -0.41
C TYR A 42 8.25 -4.72 -1.86
N GLN A 43 7.25 -5.08 -2.66
CA GLN A 43 7.12 -4.57 -4.01
C GLN A 43 5.80 -3.81 -4.08
N VAL A 44 5.87 -2.59 -4.59
CA VAL A 44 4.74 -1.69 -4.79
C VAL A 44 4.58 -1.42 -6.27
N TRP A 45 3.33 -1.46 -6.74
CA TRP A 45 2.93 -1.05 -8.07
C TRP A 45 2.05 0.18 -7.97
N ILE A 46 2.27 1.13 -8.86
CA ILE A 46 1.54 2.39 -8.93
C ILE A 46 0.97 2.51 -10.33
N GLY A 47 -0.32 2.84 -10.43
CA GLY A 47 -1.04 2.98 -11.69
C GLY A 47 -2.37 3.69 -11.50
N CYS A 48 -3.23 3.57 -12.50
CA CYS A 48 -4.55 4.18 -12.53
C CYS A 48 -5.62 3.10 -12.80
N GLY A 49 -6.78 3.23 -12.17
CA GLY A 49 -7.91 2.33 -12.36
C GLY A 49 -7.62 0.85 -12.08
N ASP A 50 -8.38 -0.03 -12.75
CA ASP A 50 -8.40 -1.47 -12.44
C ASP A 50 -7.13 -2.22 -12.87
N GLU A 51 -6.23 -1.60 -13.62
CA GLU A 51 -5.02 -2.26 -14.13
C GLU A 51 -4.12 -2.78 -13.01
N VAL A 52 -3.99 -1.98 -11.94
CA VAL A 52 -3.19 -2.33 -10.75
C VAL A 52 -3.83 -3.50 -10.00
N GLY A 53 -5.16 -3.49 -9.84
CA GLY A 53 -5.90 -4.60 -9.22
C GLY A 53 -5.84 -5.88 -10.06
N ALA A 54 -5.97 -5.78 -11.38
CA ALA A 54 -5.79 -6.91 -12.31
C ALA A 54 -4.36 -7.45 -12.28
N TRP A 55 -3.36 -6.57 -12.15
CA TRP A 55 -1.97 -6.96 -12.02
C TRP A 55 -1.71 -7.68 -10.69
N ALA A 56 -2.17 -7.13 -9.57
CA ALA A 56 -2.09 -7.76 -8.24
C ALA A 56 -2.73 -9.16 -8.23
N ARG A 57 -3.88 -9.33 -8.88
CA ARG A 57 -4.54 -10.64 -9.07
C ARG A 57 -3.71 -11.60 -9.94
N ARG A 58 -3.06 -11.14 -11.01
CA ARG A 58 -2.22 -12.00 -11.87
C ARG A 58 -1.00 -12.54 -11.15
N VAL A 59 -0.46 -11.80 -10.19
CA VAL A 59 0.70 -12.26 -9.40
C VAL A 59 0.31 -13.02 -8.12
N ARG A 60 -1.00 -13.22 -7.89
CA ARG A 60 -1.61 -13.84 -6.70
C ARG A 60 -1.11 -15.25 -6.36
N GLY A 61 -0.41 -15.93 -7.27
CA GLY A 61 0.23 -17.23 -7.01
C GLY A 61 1.76 -17.19 -6.89
N LYS A 62 2.42 -16.11 -7.31
CA LYS A 62 3.88 -16.06 -7.47
C LYS A 62 4.63 -15.61 -6.22
N PHE A 63 4.03 -14.73 -5.42
CA PHE A 63 4.71 -14.14 -4.26
C PHE A 63 4.23 -14.67 -2.91
N GLY A 64 3.18 -15.52 -2.89
CA GLY A 64 2.69 -16.24 -1.71
C GLY A 64 2.66 -15.41 -0.43
N GLY A 65 1.58 -14.67 -0.16
CA GLY A 65 1.55 -13.82 1.03
C GLY A 65 0.30 -12.96 1.17
N THR A 66 0.43 -11.88 1.97
CA THR A 66 -0.57 -10.83 2.10
C THR A 66 -0.31 -9.73 1.07
N ALA A 67 -1.36 -9.28 0.40
CA ALA A 67 -1.35 -8.13 -0.50
C ALA A 67 -2.31 -7.07 0.00
N ALA A 68 -2.03 -5.82 -0.34
CA ALA A 68 -2.94 -4.70 -0.17
C ALA A 68 -3.11 -4.02 -1.51
N VAL A 69 -4.34 -3.68 -1.87
CA VAL A 69 -4.66 -2.80 -3.01
C VAL A 69 -5.38 -1.62 -2.42
N GLY A 70 -4.88 -0.42 -2.68
CA GLY A 70 -5.52 0.80 -2.25
C GLY A 70 -5.77 1.75 -3.40
N THR A 71 -6.82 2.54 -3.29
CA THR A 71 -7.27 3.50 -4.29
C THR A 71 -7.67 4.80 -3.63
N TRP A 72 -7.31 5.90 -4.29
CA TRP A 72 -7.85 7.21 -3.94
C TRP A 72 -9.30 7.28 -4.42
N VAL A 73 -10.24 7.37 -3.48
CA VAL A 73 -11.68 7.50 -3.76
C VAL A 73 -12.15 8.95 -3.74
N GLY A 74 -11.34 9.85 -3.17
CA GLY A 74 -11.54 11.29 -3.16
C GLY A 74 -10.31 12.02 -2.62
N GLU A 75 -10.38 13.34 -2.48
CA GLU A 75 -9.22 14.16 -2.09
C GLU A 75 -8.76 13.96 -0.64
N ARG A 76 -9.62 13.39 0.21
CA ARG A 76 -9.39 13.24 1.65
C ARG A 76 -9.38 11.80 2.12
N GLU A 77 -9.52 10.84 1.21
CA GLU A 77 -9.68 9.44 1.58
C GLU A 77 -9.00 8.49 0.59
N PHE A 78 -8.25 7.55 1.16
CA PHE A 78 -7.61 6.45 0.47
C PHE A 78 -8.11 5.12 1.05
N GLU A 79 -8.86 4.36 0.27
CA GLU A 79 -9.37 3.05 0.70
C GLU A 79 -8.35 1.95 0.40
N VAL A 80 -8.17 1.02 1.33
CA VAL A 80 -7.24 -0.12 1.23
C VAL A 80 -7.96 -1.42 1.51
N ILE A 81 -7.88 -2.37 0.58
CA ILE A 81 -8.35 -3.73 0.77
C ILE A 81 -7.13 -4.64 0.96
N VAL A 82 -7.15 -5.43 2.04
CA VAL A 82 -6.08 -6.40 2.33
C VAL A 82 -6.56 -7.81 2.02
N GLU A 83 -5.83 -8.49 1.14
CA GLU A 83 -6.10 -9.88 0.78
C GLU A 83 -4.97 -10.79 1.25
N ARG A 84 -5.30 -11.85 1.99
CA ARG A 84 -4.36 -12.97 2.21
C ARG A 84 -4.52 -13.96 1.06
N TRP A 85 -3.45 -14.25 0.35
CA TRP A 85 -3.48 -15.12 -0.82
C TRP A 85 -3.41 -16.61 -0.52
N ARG A 86 -3.03 -16.99 0.71
CA ARG A 86 -3.29 -18.36 1.19
C ARG A 86 -4.68 -18.38 1.84
N PRO A 87 -5.58 -19.27 1.42
CA PRO A 87 -6.85 -19.43 2.10
C PRO A 87 -6.57 -19.90 3.53
N ILE A 88 -6.91 -19.04 4.50
CA ILE A 88 -7.38 -19.57 5.77
C ILE A 88 -8.76 -20.14 5.45
N SER A 89 -9.04 -21.35 5.91
CA SER A 89 -10.30 -22.05 5.66
C SER A 89 -11.49 -21.06 5.74
N PRO A 90 -12.47 -21.09 4.81
CA PRO A 90 -13.56 -20.11 4.72
C PRO A 90 -14.45 -20.04 5.96
N ALA A 91 -14.27 -20.95 6.92
CA ALA A 91 -14.98 -20.97 8.18
C ALA A 91 -14.59 -19.77 9.07
N GLY A 92 -15.29 -18.66 8.91
CA GLY A 92 -15.68 -17.81 10.03
C GLY A 92 -14.64 -16.84 10.61
N GLN A 93 -13.65 -16.35 9.86
CA GLN A 93 -12.85 -15.23 10.37
C GLN A 93 -13.50 -13.90 10.00
N ARG A 94 -14.52 -13.49 10.78
CA ARG A 94 -14.77 -12.06 11.00
C ARG A 94 -13.44 -11.45 11.41
N MET A 95 -12.88 -10.60 10.54
CA MET A 95 -11.62 -9.95 10.81
C MET A 95 -11.97 -8.71 11.63
N ASP A 96 -11.62 -8.68 12.91
CA ASP A 96 -11.80 -7.45 13.69
C ASP A 96 -10.92 -6.32 13.11
N GLY A 97 -11.35 -5.07 13.31
CA GLY A 97 -10.66 -3.91 12.75
C GLY A 97 -9.21 -3.76 13.19
N LYS A 98 -8.87 -4.15 14.43
CA LYS A 98 -7.49 -4.10 14.93
C LYS A 98 -6.59 -5.04 14.13
N ARG A 99 -7.08 -6.24 13.83
CA ARG A 99 -6.37 -7.23 13.03
C ARG A 99 -6.28 -6.79 11.57
N ALA A 100 -7.35 -6.26 10.99
CA ALA A 100 -7.36 -5.75 9.62
C ALA A 100 -6.31 -4.64 9.43
N VAL A 101 -6.35 -3.62 10.29
CA VAL A 101 -5.39 -2.49 10.29
C VAL A 101 -3.98 -2.98 10.60
N GLY A 102 -3.81 -3.88 11.56
CA GLY A 102 -2.51 -4.46 11.91
C GLY A 102 -1.83 -5.17 10.72
N LEU A 103 -2.62 -5.85 9.88
CA LEU A 103 -2.11 -6.50 8.66
C LEU A 103 -1.83 -5.51 7.52
N ALA A 104 -2.64 -4.45 7.41
CA ALA A 104 -2.45 -3.40 6.40
C ALA A 104 -1.20 -2.56 6.67
N ARG A 105 -0.91 -2.29 7.95
CA ARG A 105 0.10 -1.32 8.40
C ARG A 105 1.47 -1.42 7.69
N PRO A 106 2.15 -2.59 7.63
CA PRO A 106 3.43 -2.69 6.93
C PRO A 106 3.34 -2.44 5.41
N LEU A 107 2.19 -2.75 4.80
CA LEU A 107 1.95 -2.55 3.37
C LEU A 107 1.67 -1.07 3.07
N ILE A 108 0.89 -0.40 3.93
CA ILE A 108 0.66 1.05 3.87
C ILE A 108 2.00 1.81 4.01
N SER A 109 2.85 1.40 4.96
CA SER A 109 4.20 1.97 5.08
C SER A 109 5.03 1.80 3.80
N ALA A 110 4.95 0.65 3.12
CA ALA A 110 5.65 0.45 1.86
C ALA A 110 5.09 1.33 0.73
N MET A 111 3.77 1.49 0.66
CA MET A 111 3.11 2.40 -0.28
C MET A 111 3.53 3.86 -0.05
N ALA A 112 3.56 4.31 1.21
CA ALA A 112 3.97 5.67 1.57
C ALA A 112 5.41 5.97 1.13
N VAL A 113 6.30 4.98 1.23
CA VAL A 113 7.68 5.07 0.71
C VAL A 113 7.70 5.18 -0.80
N ALA A 114 6.97 4.27 -1.47
CA ALA A 114 6.97 4.16 -2.90
C ALA A 114 6.44 5.43 -3.57
N ASP A 115 5.45 6.07 -2.94
CA ASP A 115 4.72 7.22 -3.47
C ASP A 115 5.02 8.52 -2.73
N ARG A 116 6.16 8.58 -2.02
CA ARG A 116 6.53 9.71 -1.16
C ARG A 116 6.52 11.05 -1.90
N TYR A 117 6.99 11.08 -3.14
CA TYR A 117 7.03 12.31 -3.93
C TYR A 117 5.62 12.86 -4.12
N PHE A 118 4.69 12.07 -4.66
CA PHE A 118 3.28 12.45 -4.84
C PHE A 118 2.65 12.92 -3.53
N LEU A 119 2.85 12.17 -2.43
CA LEU A 119 2.30 12.51 -1.12
C LEU A 119 2.80 13.86 -0.59
N VAL A 120 4.05 14.23 -0.87
CA VAL A 120 4.66 15.48 -0.39
C VAL A 120 4.34 16.67 -1.30
N THR A 121 4.16 16.44 -2.61
CA THR A 121 3.91 17.50 -3.58
C THR A 121 2.43 17.78 -3.81
N THR A 122 1.53 16.85 -3.45
CA THR A 122 0.08 17.00 -3.64
C THR A 122 -0.57 17.62 -2.40
N PRO A 123 -1.23 18.80 -2.52
CA PRO A 123 -1.96 19.40 -1.42
C PRO A 123 -3.01 18.46 -0.82
N GLY A 124 -3.05 18.37 0.51
CA GLY A 124 -4.03 17.56 1.24
C GLY A 124 -3.72 16.05 1.29
N ALA A 125 -2.86 15.52 0.42
CA ALA A 125 -2.59 14.08 0.37
C ALA A 125 -2.01 13.51 1.66
N LEU A 126 -1.19 14.28 2.40
CA LEU A 126 -0.65 13.87 3.70
C LEU A 126 -1.72 13.69 4.78
N GLU A 127 -2.80 14.48 4.72
CA GLU A 127 -3.87 14.51 5.71
C GLU A 127 -5.03 13.58 5.35
N ALA A 128 -5.01 13.00 4.16
CA ALA A 128 -6.04 12.07 3.75
C ALA A 128 -6.06 10.85 4.67
N GLU A 129 -7.28 10.47 5.05
CA GLU A 129 -7.54 9.30 5.87
C GLU A 129 -7.31 8.03 5.06
N ILE A 130 -6.67 7.05 5.69
CA ILE A 130 -6.48 5.72 5.14
C ILE A 130 -7.53 4.81 5.77
N VAL A 131 -8.47 4.33 4.97
CA VAL A 131 -9.56 3.45 5.42
C VAL A 131 -9.27 2.04 4.97
N VAL A 132 -9.14 1.10 5.91
CA VAL A 132 -9.03 -0.33 5.60
C VAL A 132 -10.44 -0.91 5.47
N ARG A 133 -10.70 -1.59 4.36
CA ARG A 133 -11.98 -2.24 4.06
C ARG A 133 -11.80 -3.74 3.90
N ASP A 134 -12.76 -4.52 4.39
CA ASP A 134 -12.84 -5.95 4.11
C ASP A 134 -13.84 -6.28 2.97
N THR A 135 -14.05 -7.56 2.70
CA THR A 135 -14.99 -8.03 1.68
C THR A 135 -16.45 -7.90 2.08
N SER A 136 -16.76 -7.66 3.37
CA SER A 136 -18.12 -7.41 3.85
C SER A 136 -18.55 -5.95 3.73
N GLY A 137 -17.57 -5.05 3.49
CA GLY A 137 -17.80 -3.61 3.42
C GLY A 137 -17.59 -2.89 4.76
N GLU A 138 -17.16 -3.59 5.81
CA GLU A 138 -16.78 -2.96 7.07
C GLU A 138 -15.51 -2.12 6.87
N ARG A 139 -15.45 -0.96 7.55
CA ARG A 139 -14.44 0.08 7.36
C ARG A 139 -13.79 0.42 8.69
N TRP A 140 -12.46 0.48 8.71
CA TRP A 140 -11.68 0.87 9.88
C TRP A 140 -10.59 1.88 9.52
N SER A 141 -10.51 2.95 10.28
CA SER A 141 -9.46 3.95 10.12
C SER A 141 -8.08 3.38 10.47
N ALA A 142 -7.10 3.61 9.60
CA ALA A 142 -5.69 3.31 9.82
C ALA A 142 -4.85 4.56 10.12
N GLY A 143 -5.48 5.73 10.28
CA GLY A 143 -4.82 7.03 10.42
C GLY A 143 -4.61 7.73 9.08
N THR A 144 -3.63 8.61 9.01
CA THR A 144 -3.34 9.45 7.82
C THR A 144 -2.00 9.09 7.18
N TRP A 145 -1.76 9.48 5.93
CA TRP A 145 -0.47 9.25 5.28
C TRP A 145 0.73 9.83 6.03
N ARG A 146 0.55 10.97 6.71
CA ARG A 146 1.55 11.60 7.57
C ARG A 146 2.11 10.63 8.62
N ASP A 147 1.25 9.82 9.23
CA ASP A 147 1.62 8.84 10.28
C ASP A 147 2.62 7.78 9.79
N TYR A 148 2.62 7.51 8.49
CA TYR A 148 3.44 6.48 7.86
C TYR A 148 4.74 7.03 7.26
N LEU A 149 4.81 8.34 7.00
CA LEU A 149 6.02 9.04 6.52
C LEU A 149 6.95 9.46 7.66
N VAL A 150 6.41 9.89 8.81
CA VAL A 150 7.20 10.38 9.97
C VAL A 150 7.96 9.26 10.69
N ARG A 151 7.45 8.03 10.65
CA ARG A 151 8.00 6.88 11.41
C ARG A 151 9.36 6.36 10.91
N GLN A 152 9.99 6.99 9.94
CA GLN A 152 11.20 6.46 9.29
C GLN A 152 12.53 6.95 9.87
N SER A 153 12.52 7.89 10.83
CA SER A 153 13.76 8.54 11.29
C SER A 153 14.24 8.16 12.70
N ARG A 154 13.64 7.19 13.39
CA ARG A 154 13.98 6.89 14.81
C ARG A 154 14.82 5.63 15.07
N HIS A 155 15.50 5.08 14.05
CA HIS A 155 16.44 3.97 14.22
C HIS A 155 17.89 4.29 13.78
N GLN A 156 18.31 5.55 13.85
CA GLN A 156 19.72 5.86 14.08
C GLN A 156 19.95 5.86 15.60
N ARG A 157 20.04 4.66 16.18
CA ARG A 157 20.63 4.52 17.52
C ARG A 157 22.14 4.67 17.39
N HIS A 158 22.64 5.72 18.05
CA HIS A 158 23.86 5.72 18.86
C HIS A 158 24.86 4.58 18.61
N LYS A 159 25.97 4.92 17.97
CA LYS A 159 27.30 4.47 18.40
C LYS A 159 28.24 5.66 18.24
N ASN A 160 28.48 6.34 19.35
CA ASN A 160 29.79 6.85 19.77
C ASN A 160 29.86 6.59 21.27
#